data_AF-C3MK65-F1
#
_entry.id   AF-C3MK65-F1
#
_cell.length_a   1.000
_cell.length_b   1.000
_cell.length_c   1.000
_cell.angle_alpha   90.00
_cell.angle_beta   90.00
_cell.angle_gamma   90.00
#
_symmetry.space_group_name_H-M   'P 1'
#
loop_
_entity.id
_entity.type
_entity.pdbx_description
1 polymer ?
#
loop_
_entity_poly.entity_id
_entity_poly.type
_entity_poly.pdbx_seq_one_letter_code
_entity_poly.pdbx_strand_id
1 'polypeptide(L)'
;MSGKFCVLCGKQNVELIDSLCADCYVKSKKLIEVPKRITGKYCKICGAQWIKGKWIRTSAISLSSVVEDIIIRELGNKIDIDKNVEEFAFDIKSIWKDPSGNSFATIEFRGNVRGKPFSQEAIISLEMERTLCDSCFRKKTRYYEAIVQLRSKGKIGIDDKKRVFFESFFSTSIVDNISDVIEGREGVDYYFMSKSVARKLVSMISSIVDVEVNESYQNEKMKNGKREAKLVISLRI
;
A
#
# COMPACT_ATOMS: atom_id res chain seq x y z
N MET A 1 -8.30 4.83 62.47
CA MET A 1 -7.41 4.76 61.29
C MET A 1 -8.26 5.00 60.06
N SER A 2 -8.08 6.13 59.37
CA SER A 2 -8.79 6.40 58.10
C SER A 2 -8.27 5.45 57.04
N GLY A 3 -9.06 4.41 56.72
CA GLY A 3 -8.73 3.46 55.66
C GLY A 3 -8.57 4.18 54.32
N LYS A 4 -7.76 3.63 53.41
CA LYS A 4 -7.65 4.14 52.04
C LYS A 4 -9.04 4.13 51.39
N PHE A 5 -9.46 5.27 50.85
CA PHE A 5 -10.76 5.45 50.21
C PHE A 5 -10.62 6.15 48.87
N CYS A 6 -11.57 5.90 47.97
CA CYS A 6 -11.65 6.58 46.68
C CYS A 6 -12.05 8.04 46.88
N VAL A 7 -11.24 8.99 46.40
CA VAL A 7 -11.51 10.43 46.57
C VAL A 7 -12.76 10.93 45.83
N LEU A 8 -13.25 10.17 44.83
CA LEU A 8 -14.42 10.55 44.04
C LEU A 8 -15.74 9.97 44.58
N CYS A 9 -15.74 8.73 45.08
CA CYS A 9 -16.98 8.04 45.50
C CYS A 9 -17.00 7.55 46.95
N GLY A 10 -15.90 7.73 47.71
CA GLY A 10 -15.82 7.36 49.12
C GLY A 10 -15.71 5.86 49.42
N LYS A 11 -15.71 4.97 48.41
CA LYS A 11 -15.52 3.52 48.61
C LYS A 11 -14.22 3.25 49.39
N GLN A 12 -14.33 2.49 50.47
CA GLN A 12 -13.21 2.10 51.34
C GLN A 12 -12.79 0.66 51.05
N ASN A 13 -11.57 0.29 51.46
CA ASN A 13 -11.03 -1.08 51.34
C ASN A 13 -11.05 -1.63 49.90
N VAL A 14 -10.89 -0.73 48.93
CA VAL A 14 -10.77 -1.06 47.51
C VAL A 14 -9.36 -0.73 47.03
N GLU A 15 -8.91 -1.45 46.00
CA GLU A 15 -7.67 -1.11 45.33
C GLU A 15 -7.79 0.26 44.64
N LEU A 16 -6.78 1.11 44.80
CA LEU A 16 -6.77 2.47 44.26
C LEU A 16 -5.71 2.64 43.17
N ILE A 17 -6.05 3.44 42.16
CA ILE A 17 -5.20 3.93 41.09
C ILE A 17 -5.28 5.46 41.18
N ASP A 18 -4.15 6.12 41.45
CA ASP A 18 -4.11 7.58 41.65
C ASP A 18 -5.21 8.10 42.60
N SER A 19 -5.39 7.40 43.73
CA SER A 19 -6.41 7.68 44.75
C SER A 19 -7.88 7.47 44.32
N LEU A 20 -8.13 6.86 43.16
CA LEU A 20 -9.45 6.49 42.66
C LEU A 20 -9.64 4.97 42.66
N CYS A 21 -10.85 4.49 42.95
CA CYS A 21 -11.17 3.09 42.65
C CYS A 21 -11.24 2.88 41.12
N ALA A 22 -11.07 1.66 40.64
CA ALA A 22 -11.08 1.35 39.21
C ALA A 22 -12.34 1.87 38.48
N ASP A 23 -13.53 1.77 39.09
CA ASP A 23 -14.78 2.31 38.51
C ASP A 23 -14.70 3.83 38.27
N CYS A 24 -14.14 4.57 39.22
CA CYS A 24 -13.99 6.02 39.13
C CYS A 24 -12.85 6.41 38.21
N TYR A 25 -11.77 5.64 38.18
CA TYR A 25 -10.63 5.84 37.29
C TYR A 25 -11.08 5.79 35.83
N VAL A 26 -11.75 4.69 35.43
CA VAL A 26 -12.25 4.49 34.07
C VAL A 26 -13.21 5.58 33.60
N LYS A 27 -14.09 6.07 34.50
CA LYS A 27 -15.08 7.10 34.17
C LYS A 27 -14.53 8.51 34.08
N SER A 28 -13.47 8.81 34.84
CA SER A 28 -12.97 10.18 35.00
C SER A 28 -11.70 10.47 34.20
N LYS A 29 -10.93 9.44 33.86
CA LYS A 29 -9.67 9.59 33.12
C LYS A 29 -9.88 9.35 31.63
N LYS A 30 -9.13 10.11 30.84
CA LYS A 30 -8.95 9.84 29.42
C LYS A 30 -7.89 8.76 29.29
N LEU A 31 -8.33 7.53 29.06
CA LEU A 31 -7.46 6.34 29.05
C LEU A 31 -6.71 6.18 27.74
N ILE A 32 -7.27 6.73 26.66
CA ILE A 32 -6.73 6.64 25.32
C ILE A 32 -6.61 8.05 24.73
N GLU A 33 -5.42 8.42 24.28
CA GLU A 33 -5.20 9.60 23.46
C GLU A 33 -4.86 9.22 22.03
N VAL A 34 -5.59 9.82 21.09
CA VAL A 34 -5.44 9.55 19.66
C VAL A 34 -5.14 10.83 18.90
N PRO A 35 -4.46 10.75 17.74
CA PRO A 35 -4.28 11.91 16.88
C PRO A 35 -5.64 12.48 16.43
N LYS A 36 -5.80 13.80 16.49
CA LYS A 36 -7.01 14.48 15.98
C LYS A 36 -7.15 14.37 14.46
N ARG A 37 -6.04 14.12 13.77
CA ARG A 37 -5.95 14.08 12.31
C ARG A 37 -5.04 12.94 11.86
N ILE A 38 -5.50 12.18 10.87
CA ILE A 38 -4.71 11.20 10.14
C ILE A 38 -4.59 11.67 8.69
N THR A 39 -3.36 11.78 8.20
CA THR A 39 -3.06 12.14 6.82
C THR A 39 -2.58 10.90 6.07
N GLY A 40 -3.01 10.71 4.84
CA GLY A 40 -2.58 9.60 4.00
C GLY A 40 -2.51 9.99 2.54
N LYS A 41 -1.72 9.25 1.76
CA LYS A 41 -1.62 9.43 0.32
C LYS A 41 -1.63 8.07 -0.36
N TYR A 42 -2.52 7.88 -1.33
CA TYR A 42 -2.71 6.58 -1.98
C TYR A 42 -3.06 6.70 -3.46
N CYS A 43 -2.81 5.61 -4.20
CA CYS A 43 -3.07 5.52 -5.62
C CYS A 43 -4.52 5.19 -5.90
N LYS A 44 -5.18 6.01 -6.71
CA LYS A 44 -6.58 5.81 -7.13
C LYS A 44 -6.83 4.65 -8.08
N ILE A 45 -5.78 4.09 -8.69
CA ILE A 45 -5.87 2.96 -9.64
C ILE A 45 -5.53 1.65 -8.95
N CYS A 46 -4.35 1.54 -8.32
CA CYS A 46 -3.86 0.27 -7.77
C CYS A 46 -3.84 0.20 -6.24
N GLY A 47 -4.28 1.24 -5.52
CA GLY A 47 -4.31 1.25 -4.06
C GLY A 47 -2.95 1.39 -3.36
N ALA A 48 -1.84 1.45 -4.09
CA ALA A 48 -0.52 1.65 -3.51
C ALA A 48 -0.49 2.89 -2.60
N GLN A 49 0.12 2.76 -1.43
CA GLN A 49 0.19 3.80 -0.40
C GLN A 49 1.56 4.46 -0.38
N TRP A 50 1.62 5.76 -0.11
CA TRP A 50 2.87 6.48 0.08
C TRP A 50 3.31 6.36 1.54
N ILE A 51 4.37 5.59 1.78
CA ILE A 51 4.88 5.30 3.11
C ILE A 51 6.38 5.63 3.11
N LYS A 52 6.81 6.54 4.00
CA LYS A 52 8.22 6.92 4.19
C LYS A 52 8.98 7.20 2.88
N GLY A 53 8.34 7.92 1.95
CA GLY A 53 8.95 8.34 0.69
C GLY A 53 8.89 7.32 -0.45
N LYS A 54 8.14 6.23 -0.31
CA LYS A 54 8.00 5.18 -1.35
C LYS A 54 6.55 4.78 -1.54
N TRP A 55 6.19 4.40 -2.77
CA TRP A 55 4.92 3.75 -3.10
C TRP A 55 5.00 2.25 -2.77
N ILE A 56 4.15 1.79 -1.86
CA ILE A 56 4.07 0.38 -1.44
C ILE A 56 2.66 -0.12 -1.71
N ARG A 57 2.54 -1.22 -2.45
CA ARG A 57 1.25 -1.95 -2.52
C ARG A 57 1.12 -2.80 -1.26
N THR A 58 0.14 -2.47 -0.43
CA THR A 58 -0.27 -3.33 0.69
C THR A 58 -1.17 -4.42 0.15
N SER A 59 -1.36 -5.49 0.92
CA SER A 59 -2.29 -6.59 0.63
C SER A 59 -3.77 -6.18 0.77
N ALA A 60 -4.08 -4.88 0.68
CA ALA A 60 -5.44 -4.39 0.75
C ALA A 60 -6.31 -5.10 -0.30
N ILE A 61 -7.33 -5.80 0.18
CA ILE A 61 -8.22 -6.64 -0.63
C ILE A 61 -9.02 -5.78 -1.62
N SER A 62 -9.24 -4.50 -1.29
CA SER A 62 -9.94 -3.55 -2.16
C SER A 62 -9.43 -2.12 -1.99
N LEU A 63 -9.80 -1.22 -2.92
CA LEU A 63 -9.50 0.22 -2.80
C LEU A 63 -10.19 0.88 -1.59
N SER A 64 -11.31 0.31 -1.11
CA SER A 64 -12.02 0.84 0.06
C SER A 64 -11.29 0.52 1.36
N SER A 65 -10.61 -0.63 1.46
CA SER A 65 -9.81 -0.98 2.64
C SER A 65 -8.47 -0.25 2.74
N VAL A 66 -8.02 0.42 1.67
CA VAL A 66 -6.77 1.21 1.70
C VAL A 66 -6.83 2.33 2.75
N VAL A 67 -7.99 2.96 2.93
CA VAL A 67 -8.15 4.03 3.93
C VAL A 67 -8.10 3.44 5.34
N GLU A 68 -8.74 2.29 5.56
CA GLU A 68 -8.69 1.55 6.83
C GLU A 68 -7.26 1.12 7.17
N ASP A 69 -6.52 0.56 6.21
CA ASP A 69 -5.10 0.21 6.37
C ASP A 69 -4.25 1.42 6.82
N ILE A 70 -4.51 2.59 6.23
CA ILE A 70 -3.84 3.84 6.63
C ILE A 70 -4.21 4.19 8.07
N ILE A 71 -5.50 4.16 8.42
CA ILE A 71 -5.98 4.48 9.77
C ILE A 71 -5.35 3.56 10.80
N ILE A 72 -5.42 2.24 10.60
CA ILE A 72 -4.88 1.23 11.52
C ILE A 72 -3.39 1.44 11.74
N ARG A 73 -2.62 1.64 10.65
CA ARG A 73 -1.18 1.89 10.75
C ARG A 73 -0.87 3.19 11.50
N GLU A 74 -1.56 4.28 11.18
CA GLU A 74 -1.29 5.57 11.80
C GLU A 74 -1.71 5.60 13.27
N LEU A 75 -2.81 4.94 13.63
CA LEU A 75 -3.21 4.74 15.02
C LEU A 75 -2.20 3.90 15.79
N GLY A 76 -1.78 2.77 15.24
CA GLY A 76 -0.79 1.90 15.89
C GLY A 76 0.55 2.59 16.17
N ASN A 77 0.89 3.64 15.43
CA ASN A 77 2.13 4.42 15.65
C ASN A 77 1.97 5.62 16.58
N LYS A 78 0.74 6.11 16.80
CA LYS A 78 0.48 7.43 17.42
C LYS A 78 -0.45 7.39 18.63
N ILE A 79 -1.06 6.24 18.91
CA ILE A 79 -1.92 6.08 20.07
C ILE A 79 -1.10 6.11 21.36
N ASP A 80 -1.56 6.87 22.33
CA ASP A 80 -1.04 6.85 23.69
C ASP A 80 -2.09 6.18 24.59
N ILE A 81 -1.64 5.18 25.33
CA ILE A 81 -2.49 4.28 26.11
C ILE A 81 -2.05 4.41 27.57
N ASP A 82 -3.01 4.72 28.45
CA ASP A 82 -2.75 4.77 29.88
C ASP A 82 -2.13 3.45 30.37
N LYS A 83 -1.06 3.55 31.15
CA LYS A 83 -0.26 2.42 31.65
C LYS A 83 -1.07 1.36 32.42
N ASN A 84 -2.25 1.71 32.93
CA ASN A 84 -3.10 0.80 33.70
C ASN A 84 -4.10 0.04 32.82
N VAL A 85 -4.10 0.29 31.51
CA VAL A 85 -4.97 -0.41 30.55
C VAL A 85 -4.40 -1.78 30.21
N GLU A 86 -5.27 -2.78 30.32
CA GLU A 86 -5.07 -4.19 30.00
C GLU A 86 -6.02 -4.59 28.86
N GLU A 87 -5.66 -5.63 28.10
CA GLU A 87 -6.52 -6.21 27.03
C GLU A 87 -7.03 -5.19 26.00
N PHE A 88 -6.16 -4.27 25.59
CA PHE A 88 -6.52 -3.19 24.68
C PHE A 88 -6.82 -3.67 23.25
N ALA A 89 -7.92 -3.19 22.69
CA ALA A 89 -8.31 -3.38 21.30
C ALA A 89 -9.02 -2.14 20.75
N PHE A 90 -9.03 -1.99 19.42
CA PHE A 90 -9.81 -0.94 18.77
C PHE A 90 -10.39 -1.40 17.44
N ASP A 91 -11.49 -0.78 17.04
CA ASP A 91 -12.21 -1.07 15.80
C ASP A 91 -12.65 0.21 15.12
N ILE A 92 -12.59 0.22 13.78
CA ILE A 92 -13.16 1.29 12.98
C ILE A 92 -14.68 1.05 12.90
N LYS A 93 -15.49 1.85 13.59
CA LYS A 93 -16.96 1.74 13.54
C LYS A 93 -17.52 2.21 12.21
N SER A 94 -17.01 3.33 11.71
CA SER A 94 -17.46 3.92 10.46
C SER A 94 -16.44 4.91 9.90
N ILE A 95 -16.46 5.05 8.58
CA ILE A 95 -15.80 6.13 7.85
C ILE A 95 -16.91 6.92 7.16
N TRP A 96 -16.99 8.22 7.42
CA TRP A 96 -18.08 9.07 6.97
C TRP A 96 -17.58 10.43 6.52
N LYS A 97 -18.48 11.22 5.91
CA LYS A 97 -18.20 12.59 5.51
C LYS A 97 -19.19 13.54 6.15
N ASP A 98 -18.72 14.70 6.58
CA ASP A 98 -19.60 15.79 7.02
C ASP A 98 -20.31 16.44 5.81
N PRO A 99 -21.29 17.35 6.05
CA PRO A 99 -21.96 18.08 4.97
C PRO A 99 -21.03 18.95 4.12
N SER A 100 -19.83 19.30 4.63
CA SER A 100 -18.81 20.04 3.89
C SER A 100 -17.92 19.14 3.03
N GLY A 101 -18.10 17.82 3.10
CA GLY A 101 -17.35 16.82 2.35
C GLY A 101 -16.04 16.36 3.02
N ASN A 102 -15.73 16.84 4.23
CA ASN A 102 -14.55 16.43 5.00
C ASN A 102 -14.75 15.00 5.51
N SER A 103 -13.70 14.18 5.43
CA SER A 103 -13.76 12.77 5.85
C SER A 103 -13.38 12.61 7.32
N PHE A 104 -14.09 11.70 8.01
CA PHE A 104 -13.87 11.36 9.41
C PHE A 104 -13.94 9.85 9.61
N ALA A 105 -13.28 9.35 10.65
CA ALA A 105 -13.44 7.99 11.15
C ALA A 105 -13.91 8.04 12.60
N THR A 106 -14.91 7.22 12.92
CA THR A 106 -15.29 6.92 14.31
C THR A 106 -14.61 5.63 14.72
N ILE A 107 -13.77 5.71 15.75
CA ILE A 107 -13.00 4.58 16.28
C ILE A 107 -13.53 4.26 17.68
N GLU A 108 -13.85 3.00 17.93
CA GLU A 108 -14.16 2.50 19.26
C GLU A 108 -12.92 1.84 19.85
N PHE A 109 -12.56 2.26 21.05
CA PHE A 109 -11.48 1.71 21.86
C PHE A 109 -12.06 0.92 23.02
N ARG A 110 -11.56 -0.29 23.24
CA ARG A 110 -12.01 -1.19 24.30
C ARG A 110 -10.81 -1.70 25.07
N GLY A 111 -11.02 -1.94 26.35
CA GLY A 111 -10.00 -2.52 27.22
C GLY A 111 -10.52 -2.63 28.64
N ASN A 112 -9.58 -2.88 29.55
CA ASN A 112 -9.86 -3.13 30.94
C ASN A 112 -8.86 -2.36 31.82
N VAL A 113 -9.30 -1.86 32.98
CA VAL A 113 -8.41 -1.36 34.04
C VAL A 113 -8.73 -2.11 35.32
N ARG A 114 -7.84 -3.01 35.76
CA ARG A 114 -8.01 -3.83 36.98
C ARG A 114 -9.37 -4.55 37.07
N GLY A 115 -9.75 -5.24 36.01
CA GLY A 115 -11.03 -5.96 35.91
C GLY A 115 -12.26 -5.09 35.63
N LYS A 116 -12.10 -3.77 35.45
CA LYS A 116 -13.18 -2.86 35.01
C LYS A 116 -13.08 -2.56 33.51
N PRO A 117 -14.01 -3.07 32.70
CA PRO A 117 -14.01 -2.79 31.27
C PRO A 117 -14.35 -1.33 30.99
N PHE A 118 -13.81 -0.80 29.90
CA PHE A 118 -14.16 0.50 29.36
C PHE A 118 -14.39 0.44 27.85
N SER A 119 -15.18 1.40 27.37
CA SER A 119 -15.32 1.72 25.95
C SER A 119 -15.23 3.23 25.77
N GLN A 120 -14.40 3.69 24.84
CA GLN A 120 -14.25 5.10 24.49
C GLN A 120 -14.34 5.25 22.97
N GLU A 121 -15.11 6.23 22.50
CA GLU A 121 -15.14 6.57 21.08
C GLU A 121 -14.34 7.84 20.82
N ALA A 122 -13.63 7.86 19.69
CA ALA A 122 -13.01 9.08 19.18
C ALA A 122 -13.36 9.28 17.70
N ILE A 123 -13.57 10.55 17.35
CA ILE A 123 -13.74 10.99 15.97
C ILE A 123 -12.42 11.60 15.51
N ILE A 124 -11.88 11.07 14.41
CA ILE A 124 -10.61 11.48 13.83
C ILE A 124 -10.85 12.05 12.44
N SER A 125 -10.29 13.23 12.17
CA SER A 125 -10.33 13.83 10.83
C SER A 125 -9.36 13.12 9.89
N LEU A 126 -9.80 12.82 8.67
CA LEU A 126 -9.02 12.12 7.65
C LEU A 126 -8.68 13.07 6.50
N GLU A 127 -7.39 13.26 6.24
CA GLU A 127 -6.88 13.99 5.08
C GLU A 127 -6.20 13.01 4.12
N MET A 128 -6.98 12.48 3.17
CA MET A 128 -6.54 11.44 2.25
C MET A 128 -6.28 12.03 0.86
N GLU A 129 -5.01 12.16 0.48
CA GLU A 129 -4.60 12.57 -0.85
C GLU A 129 -4.74 11.40 -1.85
N ARG A 130 -5.68 11.52 -2.77
CA ARG A 130 -5.97 10.51 -3.79
C ARG A 130 -5.30 10.89 -5.13
N THR A 131 -4.19 10.22 -5.46
CA THR A 131 -3.37 10.55 -6.66
C THR A 131 -2.99 9.31 -7.49
N LEU A 132 -2.07 9.44 -8.46
CA LEU A 132 -1.45 8.30 -9.16
C LEU A 132 -0.08 7.98 -8.54
N CYS A 133 0.21 6.70 -8.31
CA CYS A 133 1.57 6.29 -8.03
C CYS A 133 2.43 6.34 -9.29
N ASP A 134 3.74 6.31 -9.13
CA ASP A 134 4.70 6.44 -10.24
C ASP A 134 4.47 5.39 -11.34
N SER A 135 4.18 4.15 -10.95
CA SER A 135 3.87 3.07 -11.90
C SER A 135 2.59 3.35 -12.68
N CYS A 136 1.47 3.63 -11.99
CA CYS A 136 0.20 3.94 -12.67
C CYS A 136 0.27 5.21 -13.52
N PHE A 137 1.04 6.21 -13.10
CA PHE A 137 1.28 7.41 -13.90
C PHE A 137 2.03 7.08 -15.18
N ARG A 138 3.15 6.34 -15.08
CA ARG A 138 3.93 5.90 -16.25
C ARG A 138 3.12 5.04 -17.21
N LYS A 139 2.28 4.12 -16.70
CA LYS A 139 1.32 3.36 -17.53
C LYS A 139 0.36 4.29 -18.26
N LYS A 140 -0.26 5.23 -17.56
CA LYS A 140 -1.20 6.20 -18.16
C LYS A 140 -0.54 7.05 -19.26
N THR A 141 0.73 7.43 -19.09
CA THR A 141 1.48 8.21 -20.08
C THR A 141 2.17 7.36 -21.16
N ARG A 142 1.95 6.03 -21.19
CA ARG A 142 2.66 5.07 -22.05
C ARG A 142 4.19 5.24 -21.99
N TYR A 143 4.71 5.58 -20.81
CA TYR A 143 6.14 5.74 -20.62
C TYR A 143 6.80 4.36 -20.60
N TYR A 144 7.88 4.20 -21.37
CA TYR A 144 8.68 2.99 -21.39
C TYR A 144 10.17 3.34 -21.49
N GLU A 145 11.04 2.43 -21.04
CA GLU A 145 12.49 2.50 -21.21
C GLU A 145 13.03 1.36 -22.05
N ALA A 146 12.28 0.26 -22.17
CA ALA A 146 12.63 -0.90 -22.98
C ALA A 146 11.41 -1.44 -23.75
N ILE A 147 11.67 -2.09 -24.88
CA ILE A 147 10.70 -2.88 -25.65
C ILE A 147 11.25 -4.30 -25.74
N VAL A 148 10.44 -5.29 -25.39
CA VAL A 148 10.73 -6.70 -25.70
C VAL A 148 9.80 -7.12 -26.82
N GLN A 149 10.38 -7.47 -27.96
CA GLN A 149 9.70 -7.83 -29.18
C GLN A 149 9.71 -9.35 -29.31
N LEU A 150 8.58 -9.98 -29.05
CA LEU A 150 8.42 -11.42 -29.25
C LEU A 150 8.17 -11.69 -30.73
N ARG A 151 9.01 -12.54 -31.33
CA ARG A 151 8.99 -12.88 -32.76
C ARG A 151 9.16 -14.40 -32.94
N SER A 152 8.76 -14.91 -34.09
CA SER A 152 8.98 -16.31 -34.48
C SER A 152 10.35 -16.45 -35.17
N LYS A 153 11.04 -17.59 -35.02
CA LYS A 153 12.21 -17.92 -35.84
C LYS A 153 11.87 -18.11 -37.33
N GLY A 154 10.60 -18.40 -37.67
CA GLY A 154 10.12 -18.57 -39.04
C GLY A 154 9.52 -17.30 -39.67
N LYS A 155 9.15 -17.37 -40.96
CA LYS A 155 8.50 -16.26 -41.71
C LYS A 155 7.01 -16.03 -41.34
N ILE A 156 6.45 -16.90 -40.51
CA ILE A 156 5.06 -16.81 -40.04
C ILE A 156 5.09 -16.09 -38.68
N GLY A 157 4.09 -15.23 -38.42
CA GLY A 157 3.96 -14.49 -37.15
C GLY A 157 3.96 -15.40 -35.92
N ILE A 158 3.96 -14.79 -34.74
CA ILE A 158 3.93 -15.58 -33.49
C ILE A 158 2.56 -16.27 -33.34
N ASP A 159 2.56 -17.58 -33.07
CA ASP A 159 1.32 -18.28 -32.73
C ASP A 159 0.93 -18.06 -31.26
N ASP A 160 -0.35 -18.28 -30.94
CA ASP A 160 -0.89 -18.07 -29.59
C ASP A 160 -0.23 -18.97 -28.54
N LYS A 161 0.22 -20.18 -28.91
CA LYS A 161 0.86 -21.10 -27.95
C LYS A 161 2.22 -20.56 -27.52
N LYS A 162 3.03 -20.05 -28.45
CA LYS A 162 4.31 -19.41 -28.16
C LYS A 162 4.13 -18.14 -27.32
N ARG A 163 3.08 -17.37 -27.59
CA ARG A 163 2.74 -16.18 -26.78
C ARG A 163 2.36 -16.57 -25.36
N VAL A 164 1.42 -17.50 -25.19
CA VAL A 164 0.98 -17.98 -23.86
C VAL A 164 2.17 -18.55 -23.09
N PHE A 165 3.05 -19.29 -23.76
CA PHE A 165 4.28 -19.79 -23.16
C PHE A 165 5.21 -18.64 -22.69
N PHE A 166 5.43 -17.61 -23.52
CA PHE A 166 6.21 -16.44 -23.13
C PHE A 166 5.59 -15.69 -21.95
N GLU A 167 4.28 -15.46 -21.98
CA GLU A 167 3.55 -14.78 -20.91
C GLU A 167 3.48 -15.60 -19.61
N SER A 168 3.66 -16.92 -19.67
CA SER A 168 3.74 -17.79 -18.48
C SER A 168 4.92 -17.47 -17.55
N PHE A 169 5.96 -16.79 -18.07
CA PHE A 169 7.10 -16.31 -17.27
C PHE A 169 6.80 -15.00 -16.53
N PHE A 170 5.61 -14.40 -16.72
CA PHE A 170 5.31 -13.10 -16.14
C PHE A 170 4.88 -13.23 -14.67
N SER A 171 5.77 -12.81 -13.77
CA SER A 171 5.41 -12.55 -12.37
C SER A 171 4.60 -11.23 -12.25
N THR A 172 3.93 -11.04 -11.12
CA THR A 172 3.21 -9.77 -10.81
C THR A 172 4.09 -8.54 -11.01
N SER A 173 5.37 -8.61 -10.62
CA SER A 173 6.34 -7.53 -10.80
C SER A 173 6.67 -7.21 -12.26
N ILE A 174 6.63 -8.21 -13.15
CA ILE A 174 6.84 -8.05 -14.59
C ILE A 174 5.59 -7.40 -15.21
N VAL A 175 4.40 -7.93 -14.91
CA VAL A 175 3.13 -7.35 -15.36
C VAL A 175 2.96 -5.90 -14.89
N ASP A 176 3.35 -5.60 -13.65
CA ASP A 176 3.34 -4.25 -13.12
C ASP A 176 4.32 -3.31 -13.81
N ASN A 177 5.35 -3.85 -14.47
CA ASN A 177 6.32 -3.06 -15.22
C ASN A 177 5.92 -2.83 -16.69
N ILE A 178 4.99 -3.62 -17.23
CA ILE A 178 4.49 -3.45 -18.60
C ILE A 178 3.57 -2.23 -18.65
N SER A 179 3.93 -1.25 -19.48
CA SER A 179 3.16 -0.03 -19.73
C SER A 179 2.19 -0.16 -20.88
N ASP A 180 2.52 -0.95 -21.89
CA ASP A 180 1.71 -1.15 -23.09
C ASP A 180 2.06 -2.48 -23.77
N VAL A 181 1.12 -3.01 -24.55
CA VAL A 181 1.31 -4.21 -25.37
C VAL A 181 0.71 -3.95 -26.74
N ILE A 182 1.52 -4.04 -27.79
CA ILE A 182 1.09 -3.80 -29.17
C ILE A 182 1.25 -5.08 -29.97
N GLU A 183 0.15 -5.54 -30.56
CA GLU A 183 0.12 -6.72 -31.42
C GLU A 183 0.27 -6.31 -32.88
N GLY A 184 1.18 -6.95 -33.59
CA GLY A 184 1.44 -6.73 -35.00
C GLY A 184 1.46 -8.03 -35.78
N ARG A 185 1.56 -7.94 -37.11
CA ARG A 185 1.56 -9.10 -38.00
C ARG A 185 2.72 -10.06 -37.75
N GLU A 186 3.88 -9.52 -37.36
CA GLU A 186 5.12 -10.28 -37.17
C GLU A 186 5.32 -10.79 -35.73
N GLY A 187 4.50 -10.33 -34.78
CA GLY A 187 4.64 -10.67 -33.37
C GLY A 187 4.07 -9.61 -32.42
N VAL A 188 4.50 -9.64 -31.16
CA VAL A 188 3.97 -8.79 -30.09
C VAL A 188 5.09 -7.97 -29.45
N ASP A 189 4.82 -6.68 -29.20
CA ASP A 189 5.75 -5.74 -28.59
C ASP A 189 5.28 -5.38 -27.17
N TYR A 190 6.07 -5.77 -26.18
CA TYR A 190 5.82 -5.47 -24.78
C TYR A 190 6.69 -4.29 -24.34
N TYR A 191 6.03 -3.20 -23.94
CA TYR A 191 6.70 -1.97 -23.52
C TYR A 191 6.92 -1.99 -22.01
N PHE A 192 8.17 -1.89 -21.58
CA PHE A 192 8.59 -1.97 -20.18
C PHE A 192 9.02 -0.61 -19.64
N MET A 193 8.54 -0.27 -18.45
CA MET A 193 8.92 0.94 -17.72
C MET A 193 10.34 0.90 -17.15
N SER A 194 10.98 -0.27 -17.09
CA SER A 194 12.34 -0.46 -16.60
C SER A 194 13.15 -1.41 -17.50
N LYS A 195 14.34 -0.96 -17.91
CA LYS A 195 15.29 -1.82 -18.66
C LYS A 195 15.73 -3.05 -17.87
N SER A 196 15.91 -2.91 -16.55
CA SER A 196 16.40 -4.00 -15.72
C SER A 196 15.38 -5.13 -15.61
N VAL A 197 14.10 -4.80 -15.56
CA VAL A 197 13.01 -5.80 -15.53
C VAL A 197 12.91 -6.51 -16.87
N ALA A 198 12.97 -5.77 -17.98
CA ALA A 198 12.98 -6.35 -19.34
C ALA A 198 14.15 -7.34 -19.52
N ARG A 199 15.37 -6.95 -19.15
CA ARG A 199 16.55 -7.83 -19.21
C ARG A 199 16.42 -9.06 -18.34
N LYS A 200 15.87 -8.91 -17.12
CA LYS A 200 15.65 -10.04 -16.22
C LYS A 200 14.70 -11.06 -16.82
N LEU A 201 13.60 -10.62 -17.43
CA LEU A 201 12.66 -11.50 -18.14
C LEU A 201 13.34 -12.25 -19.29
N VAL A 202 14.06 -11.52 -20.16
CA VAL A 202 14.74 -12.12 -21.32
C VAL A 202 15.82 -13.12 -20.88
N SER A 203 16.62 -12.77 -19.87
CA SER A 203 17.64 -13.66 -19.31
C SER A 203 17.04 -14.92 -18.70
N MET A 204 15.88 -14.81 -18.03
CA MET A 204 15.18 -15.96 -17.47
C MET A 204 14.72 -16.92 -18.58
N ILE A 205 14.09 -16.39 -19.63
CA ILE A 205 13.60 -17.23 -20.75
C ILE A 205 14.76 -17.87 -21.50
N SER A 206 15.82 -17.11 -21.78
CA SER A 206 17.00 -17.61 -22.52
C SER A 206 17.75 -18.72 -21.78
N SER A 207 17.56 -18.85 -20.47
CA SER A 207 18.14 -19.94 -19.67
C SER A 207 17.36 -21.25 -19.76
N ILE A 208 16.13 -21.21 -20.28
CA ILE A 208 15.20 -22.35 -20.30
C ILE A 208 14.93 -22.80 -21.73
N VAL A 209 14.93 -21.87 -22.69
CA VAL A 209 14.60 -22.14 -24.10
C VAL A 209 15.69 -21.58 -25.00
N ASP A 210 15.99 -22.31 -26.07
CA ASP A 210 16.84 -21.83 -27.15
C ASP A 210 16.15 -20.71 -27.92
N VAL A 211 16.60 -19.47 -27.69
CA VAL A 211 16.03 -18.25 -28.25
C VAL A 211 17.13 -17.40 -28.87
N GLU A 212 16.84 -16.75 -29.99
CA GLU A 212 17.76 -15.76 -30.58
C GLU A 212 17.45 -14.39 -29.97
N VAL A 213 18.45 -13.74 -29.38
CA VAL A 213 18.32 -12.43 -28.73
C VAL A 213 19.17 -11.40 -29.46
N ASN A 214 18.54 -10.34 -29.95
CA ASN A 214 19.23 -9.19 -30.53
C ASN A 214 18.86 -7.91 -29.77
N GLU A 215 19.86 -7.24 -29.17
CA GLU A 215 19.67 -5.94 -28.51
C GLU A 215 20.03 -4.78 -29.46
N SER A 216 19.20 -3.74 -29.46
CA SER A 216 19.45 -2.46 -30.13
C SER A 216 18.93 -1.30 -29.28
N TYR A 217 19.15 -0.06 -29.75
CA TYR A 217 18.77 1.15 -29.04
C TYR A 217 18.09 2.14 -29.98
N GLN A 218 17.10 2.87 -29.47
CA GLN A 218 16.40 3.93 -30.21
C GLN A 218 16.22 5.20 -29.36
N ASN A 219 15.89 6.31 -30.01
CA ASN A 219 15.65 7.62 -29.38
C ASN A 219 16.80 8.07 -28.47
N GLU A 220 18.02 7.93 -28.99
CA GLU A 220 19.23 8.29 -28.26
C GLU A 220 19.35 9.80 -28.11
N LYS A 221 19.58 10.25 -26.88
CA LYS A 221 19.84 11.65 -26.56
C LYS A 221 20.81 11.76 -25.41
N MET A 222 21.52 12.87 -25.36
CA MET A 222 22.42 13.20 -24.27
C MET A 222 21.75 14.22 -23.35
N LYS A 223 21.61 13.89 -22.06
CA LYS A 223 21.03 14.79 -21.05
C LYS A 223 21.88 14.77 -19.80
N ASN A 224 22.35 15.94 -19.36
CA ASN A 224 23.23 16.10 -18.20
C ASN A 224 24.46 15.16 -18.22
N GLY A 225 25.09 15.00 -19.40
CA GLY A 225 26.24 14.11 -19.58
C GLY A 225 25.93 12.61 -19.57
N LYS A 226 24.66 12.19 -19.44
CA LYS A 226 24.23 10.79 -19.50
C LYS A 226 23.53 10.49 -20.82
N ARG A 227 23.85 9.33 -21.42
CA ARG A 227 23.15 8.79 -22.59
C ARG A 227 21.80 8.22 -22.16
N GLU A 228 20.72 8.86 -22.60
CA GLU A 228 19.37 8.33 -22.50
C GLU A 228 19.00 7.69 -23.83
N ALA A 229 18.84 6.38 -23.86
CA ALA A 229 18.36 5.62 -25.01
C ALA A 229 17.26 4.65 -24.56
N LYS A 230 16.31 4.30 -25.43
CA LYS A 230 15.34 3.23 -25.18
C LYS A 230 15.95 1.91 -25.67
N LEU A 231 15.93 0.89 -24.81
CA LEU A 231 16.43 -0.44 -25.16
C LEU A 231 15.38 -1.17 -26.01
N VAL A 232 15.80 -1.86 -27.06
CA VAL A 232 14.93 -2.74 -27.84
C VAL A 232 15.57 -4.12 -27.84
N ILE A 233 14.81 -5.13 -27.43
CA ILE A 233 15.27 -6.53 -27.40
C ILE A 233 14.36 -7.31 -28.33
N SER A 234 14.90 -7.81 -29.44
CA SER A 234 14.21 -8.77 -30.30
C SER A 234 14.48 -10.18 -29.79
N LEU A 235 13.43 -10.88 -29.40
CA LEU A 235 13.46 -12.25 -28.89
C LEU A 235 12.74 -13.17 -29.89
N ARG A 236 13.49 -14.07 -30.54
CA ARG A 236 12.92 -15.02 -31.51
C ARG A 236 12.86 -16.43 -30.93
N ILE A 237 11.64 -16.97 -30.90
CA ILE A 237 11.30 -18.32 -30.39
C ILE A 237 10.78 -19.22 -31.52
#